data_AF-A0A1D8S6C2-F1
#
_entry.id   AF-A0A1D8S6C2-F1
#
_cell.length_a   1.000
_cell.length_b   1.000
_cell.length_c   1.000
_cell.angle_alpha   90.00
_cell.angle_beta   90.00
_cell.angle_gamma   90.00
#
_symmetry.space_group_name_H-M   'P 1'
#
loop_
_entity.id
_entity.type
_entity.pdbx_description
1 polymer ?
#
loop_
_entity_poly.entity_id
_entity_poly.type
_entity_poly.pdbx_seq_one_letter_code
_entity_poly.pdbx_strand_id
1 'polypeptide(L)'
;MQKVVDNEDDRFIIEHVWPQTVSDELPEHLHETINENSDRLGNLALMIIEDNAGNQNDPFEKKKAAFDESKFRMLNEIFENDEWTLDHIEDRETRILNVIKSRWPDTVAQEADSAVPTAEDD
;
A
#
# COMPACT_ATOMS: atom_id res chain seq x y z
N MET A 1 -25.62 13.60 14.24
CA MET A 1 -24.94 12.88 13.15
C MET A 1 -23.77 13.73 12.71
N GLN A 2 -22.54 13.29 12.96
CA GLN A 2 -21.36 13.92 12.38
C GLN A 2 -21.46 13.74 10.87
N LYS A 3 -21.35 14.82 10.09
CA LYS A 3 -21.17 14.71 8.65
C LYS A 3 -19.98 13.78 8.43
N VAL A 4 -20.23 12.58 7.91
CA VAL A 4 -19.18 11.78 7.28
C VAL A 4 -18.56 12.65 6.19
N VAL A 5 -17.24 12.55 6.03
CA VAL A 5 -16.53 13.25 4.96
C VAL A 5 -17.13 12.75 3.66
N ASP A 6 -17.87 13.63 2.99
CA ASP A 6 -18.42 13.35 1.67
C ASP A 6 -17.27 13.57 0.69
N ASN A 7 -16.67 12.47 0.22
CA ASN A 7 -15.72 12.53 -0.87
C ASN A 7 -16.52 12.63 -2.19
N GLU A 8 -17.29 13.72 -2.36
CA GLU A 8 -18.04 14.03 -3.60
C GLU A 8 -17.11 14.24 -4.82
N ASP A 9 -15.81 14.04 -4.61
CA ASP A 9 -14.76 14.25 -5.55
C ASP A 9 -14.17 12.90 -5.95
N ASP A 10 -14.75 12.31 -7.01
CA ASP A 10 -14.31 11.06 -7.63
C ASP A 10 -12.88 11.14 -8.18
N ARG A 11 -12.21 12.30 -8.07
CA ARG A 11 -10.82 12.48 -8.48
C ARG A 11 -9.85 11.62 -7.68
N PHE A 12 -10.17 11.22 -6.45
CA PHE A 12 -9.27 10.39 -5.64
C PHE A 12 -9.51 8.90 -5.84
N ILE A 13 -8.44 8.15 -6.04
CA ILE A 13 -8.47 6.70 -6.23
C ILE A 13 -7.43 6.01 -5.33
N ILE A 14 -7.64 4.72 -5.14
CA ILE A 14 -6.61 3.82 -4.61
C ILE A 14 -5.90 3.18 -5.80
N GLU A 15 -4.60 3.38 -5.87
CA GLU A 15 -3.73 2.88 -6.92
C GLU A 15 -2.80 1.80 -6.35
N HIS A 16 -2.58 0.74 -7.13
CA HIS A 16 -1.61 -0.31 -6.81
C HIS A 16 -0.21 0.10 -7.31
N VAL A 17 0.82 0.00 -6.47
CA VAL A 17 2.20 0.35 -6.86
C VAL A 17 2.80 -0.74 -7.73
N TRP A 18 2.86 -1.98 -7.24
CA TRP A 18 2.92 -3.14 -8.12
C TRP A 18 1.61 -3.31 -8.87
N PRO A 19 1.63 -3.75 -10.13
CA PRO A 19 0.42 -3.81 -10.92
C PRO A 19 -0.55 -4.85 -10.35
N GLN A 20 -1.85 -4.54 -10.44
CA GLN A 20 -2.90 -5.46 -10.04
C GLN A 20 -2.96 -6.67 -10.98
N THR A 21 -2.73 -6.45 -12.28
CA THR A 21 -2.62 -7.51 -13.27
C THR A 21 -1.21 -7.55 -13.83
N VAL A 22 -0.51 -8.68 -13.64
CA VAL A 22 0.81 -8.90 -14.22
C VAL A 22 0.76 -8.89 -15.75
N SER A 23 1.81 -8.36 -16.38
CA SER A 23 1.97 -8.33 -17.83
C SER A 23 3.30 -8.95 -18.24
N ASP A 24 3.44 -9.26 -19.53
CA ASP A 24 4.68 -9.83 -20.10
C ASP A 24 5.89 -8.87 -20.02
N GLU A 25 5.69 -7.62 -19.62
CA GLU A 25 6.78 -6.66 -19.38
C GLU A 25 7.51 -6.94 -18.06
N LEU A 26 6.88 -7.67 -17.14
CA LEU A 26 7.48 -8.09 -15.88
C LEU A 26 8.19 -9.45 -16.04
N PRO A 27 9.34 -9.65 -15.38
CA PRO A 27 10.00 -10.95 -15.35
C PRO A 27 9.05 -12.05 -14.85
N GLU A 28 8.96 -13.17 -15.58
CA GLU A 28 8.03 -14.28 -15.28
C GLU A 28 8.17 -14.82 -13.86
N HIS A 29 9.40 -14.85 -13.32
CA HIS A 29 9.66 -15.31 -11.95
C HIS A 29 9.02 -14.42 -10.86
N LEU A 30 8.59 -13.19 -11.19
CA LEU A 30 7.89 -12.30 -10.27
C LEU A 30 6.38 -12.40 -10.37
N HIS A 31 5.83 -13.07 -11.39
CA HIS A 31 4.39 -13.06 -11.66
C HIS A 31 3.58 -13.64 -10.50
N GLU A 32 4.01 -14.80 -9.97
CA GLU A 32 3.36 -15.42 -8.81
C GLU A 32 3.45 -14.52 -7.57
N THR A 33 4.65 -14.02 -7.26
CA THR A 33 4.86 -13.11 -6.12
C THR A 33 4.00 -11.85 -6.19
N ILE A 34 3.89 -11.22 -7.37
CA ILE A 34 3.06 -10.02 -7.54
C ILE A 34 1.58 -10.36 -7.38
N ASN A 35 1.10 -11.44 -8.01
CA ASN A 35 -0.31 -11.85 -7.92
C ASN A 35 -0.73 -12.15 -6.47
N GLU A 36 0.15 -12.71 -5.65
CA GLU A 36 -0.13 -13.02 -4.25
C GLU A 36 -0.09 -11.78 -3.33
N ASN A 37 0.59 -10.71 -3.73
CA ASN A 37 0.93 -9.60 -2.84
C ASN A 37 0.44 -8.22 -3.30
N SER A 38 -0.11 -8.09 -4.51
CA SER A 38 -0.52 -6.79 -5.08
C SER A 38 -1.61 -6.10 -4.25
N ASP A 39 -2.54 -6.84 -3.67
CA ASP A 39 -3.64 -6.28 -2.87
C ASP A 39 -3.27 -5.94 -1.40
N ARG A 40 -2.00 -6.12 -1.02
CA ARG A 40 -1.52 -5.78 0.34
C ARG A 40 -1.59 -4.28 0.59
N LEU A 41 -1.88 -3.89 1.83
CA LEU A 41 -2.01 -2.48 2.24
C LEU A 41 -0.72 -1.70 1.97
N GLY A 42 0.42 -2.35 2.16
CA GLY A 42 1.74 -1.82 1.83
C GLY A 42 1.91 -1.46 0.34
N ASN A 43 1.16 -2.08 -0.56
CA ASN A 43 1.21 -1.84 -2.00
C ASN A 43 0.19 -0.81 -2.51
N LEU A 44 -0.71 -0.32 -1.64
CA LEU A 44 -1.76 0.62 -2.02
C LEU A 44 -1.39 2.07 -1.69
N ALA A 45 -1.70 2.99 -2.60
CA ALA A 45 -1.48 4.41 -2.43
C ALA A 45 -2.70 5.25 -2.86
N LEU A 46 -2.88 6.41 -2.21
CA LEU A 46 -3.87 7.39 -2.63
C LEU A 46 -3.32 8.22 -3.79
N MET A 47 -4.11 8.41 -4.83
CA MET A 47 -3.72 9.15 -6.03
C MET A 47 -4.90 9.95 -6.58
N ILE A 48 -4.62 10.90 -7.48
CA ILE A 48 -5.65 11.52 -8.32
C ILE A 48 -5.75 10.84 -9.69
N ILE A 49 -6.96 10.77 -10.26
CA ILE A 49 -7.21 10.15 -11.57
C ILE A 49 -6.31 10.72 -12.67
N GLU A 50 -6.04 12.02 -12.63
CA GLU A 50 -5.21 12.70 -13.62
C GLU A 50 -3.75 12.19 -13.61
N ASP A 51 -3.21 11.87 -12.43
CA ASP A 51 -1.88 11.29 -12.28
C ASP A 51 -1.88 9.81 -12.75
N ASN A 52 -3.02 9.11 -12.62
CA ASN A 52 -3.14 7.70 -12.99
C ASN A 52 -3.38 7.41 -14.49
N ALA A 53 -3.35 8.43 -15.35
CA ALA A 53 -3.78 8.32 -16.75
C ALA A 53 -2.86 7.41 -17.60
N GLY A 54 -3.03 6.09 -17.49
CA GLY A 54 -2.44 5.07 -18.36
C GLY A 54 -1.48 4.09 -17.67
N ASN A 55 -1.14 4.29 -16.39
CA ASN A 55 -0.05 3.54 -15.74
C ASN A 55 -0.55 2.44 -14.77
N GLN A 56 -1.85 2.11 -14.79
CA GLN A 56 -2.47 1.28 -13.76
C GLN A 56 -1.82 -0.12 -13.60
N ASN A 57 -1.55 -0.80 -14.72
CA ASN A 57 -0.90 -2.12 -14.72
C ASN A 57 0.57 -2.06 -15.17
N ASP A 58 1.16 -0.86 -15.18
CA ASP A 58 2.55 -0.71 -15.58
C ASP A 58 3.51 -1.19 -14.47
N PRO A 59 4.71 -1.66 -14.83
CA PRO A 59 5.77 -1.91 -13.87
C PRO A 59 6.15 -0.65 -13.07
N PHE A 60 6.67 -0.86 -11.86
CA PHE A 60 7.08 0.21 -10.94
C PHE A 60 7.98 1.27 -11.60
N GLU A 61 8.95 0.86 -12.42
CA GLU A 61 9.87 1.80 -13.09
C GLU A 61 9.15 2.82 -13.99
N LYS A 62 8.13 2.37 -14.73
CA LYS A 62 7.34 3.26 -15.58
C LYS A 62 6.47 4.19 -14.75
N LYS A 63 5.86 3.67 -13.68
CA LYS A 63 5.10 4.47 -12.71
C LYS A 63 5.99 5.53 -12.07
N LYS A 64 7.17 5.17 -11.57
CA LYS A 64 8.14 6.09 -10.94
C LYS A 64 8.44 7.29 -11.86
N ALA A 65 8.68 7.05 -13.14
CA ALA A 65 8.91 8.12 -14.11
C ALA A 65 7.71 9.07 -14.30
N ALA A 66 6.48 8.59 -14.13
CA ALA A 66 5.27 9.38 -14.28
C ALA A 66 4.90 10.20 -13.01
N PHE A 67 5.35 9.78 -11.83
CA PHE A 67 4.90 10.33 -10.55
C PHE A 67 5.88 11.29 -9.85
N ASP A 68 7.00 11.62 -10.49
CA ASP A 68 8.02 12.53 -9.94
C ASP A 68 7.45 13.94 -9.61
N GLU A 69 6.34 14.33 -10.23
CA GLU A 69 5.66 15.62 -10.02
C GLU A 69 4.45 15.56 -9.05
N SER A 70 4.12 14.40 -8.49
CA SER A 70 2.87 14.25 -7.73
C SER A 70 2.87 15.07 -6.43
N LYS A 71 1.67 15.55 -6.06
CA LYS A 71 1.47 16.42 -4.88
C LYS A 71 1.21 15.64 -3.59
N PHE A 72 1.01 14.31 -3.68
CA PHE A 72 0.82 13.50 -2.49
C PHE A 72 2.15 13.09 -1.90
N ARG A 73 2.43 13.60 -0.70
CA ARG A 73 3.66 13.28 0.04
C ARG A 73 3.86 11.77 0.25
N MET A 74 2.79 10.98 0.33
CA MET A 74 2.91 9.52 0.49
C MET A 74 3.48 8.83 -0.75
N LEU A 75 3.35 9.43 -1.94
CA LEU A 75 3.92 8.89 -3.17
C LEU A 75 5.43 9.10 -3.21
N ASN A 76 5.95 10.16 -2.57
CA ASN A 76 7.39 10.35 -2.43
C ASN A 76 8.03 9.20 -1.65
N GLU A 77 7.41 8.73 -0.56
CA GLU A 77 7.90 7.57 0.22
C GLU A 77 8.06 6.32 -0.66
N ILE A 78 7.23 6.18 -1.69
CA ILE A 78 7.19 5.02 -2.59
C ILE A 78 8.18 5.21 -3.74
N PHE A 79 8.09 6.32 -4.47
CA PHE A 79 8.84 6.56 -5.70
C PHE A 79 10.25 7.12 -5.48
N GLU A 80 10.63 7.49 -4.25
CA GLU A 80 12.05 7.74 -3.90
C GLU A 80 12.89 6.45 -3.89
N ASN A 81 12.28 5.27 -3.74
CA ASN A 81 13.00 3.99 -3.81
C ASN A 81 13.37 3.65 -5.25
N ASP A 82 14.55 3.06 -5.44
CA ASP A 82 15.03 2.62 -6.76
C ASP A 82 14.27 1.42 -7.32
N GLU A 83 13.69 0.61 -6.43
CA GLU A 83 12.85 -0.53 -6.78
C GLU A 83 11.70 -0.63 -5.78
N TRP A 84 10.69 -1.43 -6.13
CA TRP A 84 9.60 -1.78 -5.24
C TRP A 84 9.55 -3.29 -5.09
N THR A 85 9.81 -3.78 -3.88
CA THR A 85 9.96 -5.20 -3.56
C THR A 85 8.95 -5.64 -2.50
N LEU A 86 8.89 -6.96 -2.26
CA LEU A 86 8.05 -7.52 -1.20
C LEU A 86 8.43 -6.97 0.18
N ASP A 87 9.73 -6.81 0.44
CA ASP A 87 10.23 -6.24 1.70
C ASP A 87 9.74 -4.79 1.88
N HIS A 88 9.76 -3.97 0.82
CA HIS A 88 9.22 -2.61 0.88
C HIS A 88 7.72 -2.60 1.20
N ILE A 89 6.95 -3.53 0.63
CA ILE A 89 5.52 -3.69 0.90
C ILE A 89 5.30 -4.09 2.36
N GLU A 90 6.03 -5.07 2.87
CA GLU A 90 5.91 -5.54 4.24
C GLU A 90 6.29 -4.47 5.27
N ASP A 91 7.40 -3.77 5.04
CA ASP A 91 7.87 -2.69 5.90
C ASP A 91 6.86 -1.54 5.92
N ARG A 92 6.35 -1.15 4.75
CA ARG A 92 5.35 -0.09 4.65
C ARG A 92 4.03 -0.48 5.30
N GLU A 93 3.56 -1.70 5.08
CA GLU A 93 2.36 -2.24 5.70
C GLU A 93 2.46 -2.22 7.22
N THR A 94 3.60 -2.68 7.76
CA THR A 94 3.89 -2.64 9.20
C THR A 94 3.84 -1.22 9.75
N ARG A 95 4.45 -0.24 9.06
CA ARG A 95 4.37 1.18 9.45
C ARG A 95 2.93 1.69 9.48
N ILE A 96 2.15 1.42 8.43
CA ILE A 96 0.75 1.86 8.35
C ILE A 96 -0.09 1.23 9.46
N LEU A 97 0.05 -0.07 9.69
CA LEU A 97 -0.65 -0.78 10.76
C LEU A 97 -0.31 -0.22 12.14
N ASN A 98 0.96 0.11 12.40
CA ASN A 98 1.37 0.74 13.66
C ASN A 98 0.72 2.11 13.85
N VAL A 99 0.65 2.93 12.79
CA VAL A 99 -0.05 4.22 12.81
C VAL A 99 -1.54 4.02 13.08
N ILE A 100 -2.19 3.07 12.40
CA ILE A 100 -3.62 2.77 12.60
C ILE A 100 -3.88 2.33 14.04
N LYS A 101 -3.12 1.35 14.57
CA LYS A 101 -3.26 0.84 15.94
C LYS A 101 -3.03 1.94 16.99
N SER A 102 -2.07 2.84 16.75
CA SER A 102 -1.81 3.96 17.65
C SER A 102 -2.93 5.00 17.62
N ARG A 103 -3.50 5.27 16.45
CA ARG A 103 -4.51 6.31 16.26
C ARG A 103 -5.92 5.86 16.64
N TRP A 104 -6.24 4.60 16.39
CA TRP A 104 -7.52 3.94 16.67
C TRP A 104 -7.27 2.63 17.41
N PRO A 105 -6.91 2.70 18.71
CA PRO A 105 -6.66 1.50 19.49
C PRO A 105 -7.94 0.69 19.63
N ASP A 106 -7.88 -0.60 19.27
CA ASP A 106 -8.90 -1.57 19.62
C ASP A 106 -8.57 -2.16 20.98
N THR A 107 -9.13 -1.57 22.03
CA THR A 107 -8.87 -1.99 23.41
C THR A 107 -9.34 -3.42 23.68
N VAL A 108 -10.35 -3.90 22.96
CA VAL A 108 -10.86 -5.28 23.12
C VAL A 108 -9.85 -6.28 22.56
N ALA A 109 -9.31 -6.01 21.37
CA ALA A 109 -8.27 -6.85 20.79
C ALA A 109 -6.97 -6.85 21.64
N GLN A 110 -6.58 -5.69 22.18
CA GLN A 110 -5.40 -5.56 23.03
C GLN A 110 -5.48 -6.36 24.33
N GLU A 111 -6.66 -6.38 24.96
CA GLU A 111 -6.91 -7.19 26.16
C GLU A 111 -6.86 -8.69 25.85
N ALA A 112 -7.35 -9.11 24.68
CA ALA A 112 -7.28 -10.50 24.24
C ALA A 112 -5.83 -10.96 23.98
N ASP A 113 -5.02 -10.15 23.30
CA ASP A 113 -3.60 -10.45 23.05
C ASP A 113 -2.79 -10.54 24.37
N SER A 114 -3.11 -9.69 25.34
CA SER A 114 -2.45 -9.68 26.66
C SER A 114 -2.86 -10.87 27.55
N ALA A 115 -3.98 -11.53 27.23
CA ALA A 115 -4.51 -12.67 27.98
C ALA A 115 -4.01 -14.02 27.46
N VAL A 116 -3.33 -14.07 26.31
CA VAL A 116 -2.68 -15.28 25.81
C VAL A 116 -1.35 -15.46 26.55
N PRO A 117 -1.16 -16.54 27.34
CA PRO A 117 0.13 -16.82 27.95
C PRO A 117 1.15 -17.05 26.84
N THR A 118 2.27 -16.33 26.86
CA THR A 118 3.43 -16.65 26.04
C THR A 118 3.90 -18.05 26.43
N ALA A 119 3.64 -19.02 25.56
CA ALA A 119 4.16 -20.38 25.70
C ALA A 119 5.66 -20.37 25.37
N GLU A 120 6.46 -19.78 26.24
CA GLU A 120 7.91 -19.91 26.27
C GLU A 120 8.34 -20.07 27.73
N ASP A 121 8.22 -21.30 28.22
CA ASP A 121 9.02 -21.85 29.32
C ASP A 121 8.80 -23.37 29.33
N ASP A 122 9.62 -24.10 28.57
CA ASP A 122 9.95 -25.52 28.74
C ASP A 122 11.36 -25.80 28.16
#